data_AF-W5LRZ2-F1
#
_entry.id   AF-W5LRZ2-F1
#
_cell.length_a   1.000
_cell.length_b   1.000
_cell.length_c   1.000
_cell.angle_alpha   90.00
_cell.angle_beta   90.00
_cell.angle_gamma   90.00
#
_symmetry.space_group_name_H-M   'P 1'
#
loop_
_entity.id
_entity.type
_entity.pdbx_description
1 polymer ?
#
loop_
_entity_poly.entity_id
_entity_poly.type
_entity_poly.pdbx_seq_one_letter_code
_entity_poly.pdbx_strand_id
1 'polypeptide(L)'
;MAAMIPPVKLKWLEHLNSSWISEDSESISTREGVALLYAKLLANKEVVLLPQQVLCLKGPQLPDFERECLSSDEQEHYLDALLASQLALAKTVCSDSPFAAALRKRLLVLQRVFYALSNKYHDKGKVKQQQHSPESTLGSAELQAVSERPRSSTDALIEMGVRTGLSLLFALLRQSWTLPPAGPGMNLCNDVITTAIEVVGSLPPLSLANESKIPPMGLDCLAQVTTFLKGVTMRHSGADVVGRRLACELLLGLAAQRGSLRYLLEWVEMALAASAGVSSLEPSQTVQNQEGLMGYDCFMNILMQMRRSLGSSADRSQWREPSRTPDGLCSLYEAALCLFEEVCRMASDYSRTCASPDSIQTGEAAMVSETCEVYVWGSNSSHQLVEGTQEKILQPKLAPSFSDAQTIEAGQYCTFVISSDGSVRACGKGSYGRLGLGDSNNQSTLKKLTFEPHRAIKKVSSSKGSDGHTLAFTSEGEVFSWGDGDYGKLGHGNSSTQKYPKLIQGPLQGKVRPL
;
A
#
# COMPACT_ATOMS: atom_id res chain seq x y z
N MET A 1 -16.98 25.47 -8.55
CA MET A 1 -15.75 25.97 -7.90
C MET A 1 -15.27 24.89 -6.95
N ALA A 2 -14.35 24.02 -7.38
CA ALA A 2 -13.74 23.06 -6.49
C ALA A 2 -12.93 23.83 -5.44
N ALA A 3 -13.24 23.64 -4.16
CA ALA A 3 -12.54 24.30 -3.07
C ALA A 3 -11.11 23.76 -3.02
N MET A 4 -10.12 24.62 -3.31
CA MET A 4 -8.71 24.31 -3.04
C MET A 4 -8.59 23.91 -1.57
N ILE A 5 -7.90 22.82 -1.27
CA ILE A 5 -7.49 22.53 0.11
C ILE A 5 -6.23 23.34 0.36
N PRO A 6 -6.28 24.41 1.17
CA PRO A 6 -5.11 25.23 1.43
C PRO A 6 -4.01 24.44 2.15
N PRO A 7 -2.74 24.90 2.11
CA PRO A 7 -1.68 24.30 2.89
C PRO A 7 -2.10 24.21 4.37
N VAL A 8 -1.80 23.08 5.01
CA VAL A 8 -2.21 22.82 6.39
C VAL A 8 -1.02 22.92 7.33
N LYS A 9 -1.23 23.53 8.49
CA LYS A 9 -0.32 23.45 9.63
C LYS A 9 -0.74 22.29 10.53
N LEU A 10 0.18 21.37 10.78
CA LEU A 10 -0.05 20.20 11.62
C LEU A 10 0.33 20.51 13.07
N LYS A 11 -0.52 20.09 14.00
CA LYS A 11 -0.29 20.19 15.45
C LYS A 11 -0.93 18.99 16.15
N TRP A 12 -0.22 17.87 16.16
CA TRP A 12 -0.69 16.65 16.81
C TRP A 12 -0.83 16.84 18.33
N LEU A 13 -2.00 16.52 18.86
CA LEU A 13 -2.30 16.68 20.29
C LEU A 13 -2.12 15.34 21.00
N GLU A 14 -1.16 15.26 21.93
CA GLU A 14 -0.79 14.02 22.63
C GLU A 14 -1.98 13.35 23.35
N HIS A 15 -2.87 14.14 23.96
CA HIS A 15 -4.04 13.63 24.71
C HIS A 15 -5.07 12.90 23.84
N LEU A 16 -4.99 13.03 22.50
CA LEU A 16 -5.88 12.34 21.57
C LEU A 16 -5.28 11.04 21.02
N ASN A 17 -4.04 10.70 21.38
CA ASN A 17 -3.36 9.52 20.85
C ASN A 17 -4.13 8.22 21.10
N SER A 18 -4.70 8.03 22.30
CA SER A 18 -5.49 6.83 22.61
C SER A 18 -6.70 6.67 21.69
N SER A 19 -7.41 7.77 21.41
CA SER A 19 -8.56 7.77 20.50
C SER A 19 -8.15 7.42 19.07
N TRP A 20 -7.03 7.94 18.57
CA TRP A 20 -6.55 7.66 17.21
C TRP A 20 -6.00 6.25 17.04
N ILE A 21 -5.51 5.62 18.10
CA ILE A 21 -5.02 4.23 18.09
C ILE A 21 -6.18 3.23 18.05
N SER A 22 -7.32 3.59 18.65
CA SER A 22 -8.54 2.77 18.64
C SER A 22 -9.42 2.96 17.40
N GLU A 23 -9.04 3.85 16.48
CA GLU A 23 -9.80 4.06 15.24
C GLU A 23 -9.72 2.82 14.33
N ASP A 24 -10.84 2.50 13.69
CA ASP A 24 -10.92 1.39 12.75
C ASP A 24 -10.13 1.71 11.47
N SER A 25 -9.12 0.88 11.16
CA SER A 25 -8.29 1.03 9.98
C SER A 25 -9.06 0.88 8.66
N GLU A 26 -10.20 0.17 8.67
CA GLU A 26 -11.01 0.00 7.47
C GLU A 26 -11.69 1.31 7.03
N SER A 27 -12.04 2.18 7.98
CA SER A 27 -12.66 3.48 7.68
C SER A 27 -11.77 4.36 6.79
N ILE A 28 -10.44 4.24 6.92
CA ILE A 28 -9.45 4.95 6.10
C ILE A 28 -9.47 4.47 4.64
N SER A 29 -9.94 3.25 4.37
CA SER A 29 -10.01 2.68 3.01
C SER A 29 -11.18 3.21 2.18
N THR A 30 -12.20 3.80 2.82
CA THR A 30 -13.39 4.35 2.16
C THR A 30 -13.32 5.86 1.97
N ARG A 31 -14.05 6.41 1.00
CA ARG A 31 -14.10 7.87 0.75
C ARG A 31 -14.79 8.62 1.89
N GLU A 32 -15.91 8.07 2.36
CA GLU A 32 -16.72 8.65 3.44
C GLU A 32 -16.00 8.58 4.79
N GLY A 33 -15.39 7.43 5.12
CA GLY A 33 -14.64 7.28 6.36
C GLY A 33 -13.45 8.23 6.45
N VAL A 34 -12.68 8.41 5.36
CA VAL A 34 -11.61 9.42 5.32
C VAL A 34 -12.14 10.84 5.49
N ALA A 35 -13.28 11.16 4.88
CA ALA A 35 -13.89 12.49 5.02
C ALA A 35 -14.28 12.78 6.48
N LEU A 36 -14.86 11.80 7.18
CA LEU A 36 -15.23 11.89 8.60
C LEU A 36 -14.00 12.03 9.51
N LEU A 37 -12.98 11.19 9.30
CA LEU A 37 -11.72 11.27 10.07
C LEU A 37 -10.98 12.59 9.83
N TYR A 38 -10.99 13.10 8.60
CA TYR A 38 -10.41 14.40 8.30
C TYR A 38 -11.21 15.55 8.95
N ALA A 39 -12.54 15.46 8.98
CA ALA A 39 -13.37 16.42 9.72
C ALA A 39 -13.05 16.38 11.23
N LYS A 40 -12.78 15.20 11.80
CA LYS A 40 -12.31 15.03 13.18
C LYS A 40 -10.97 15.74 13.42
N LEU A 41 -10.00 15.64 12.50
CA LEU A 41 -8.73 16.38 12.57
C LEU A 41 -8.92 17.90 12.61
N LEU A 42 -9.83 18.42 11.78
CA LEU A 42 -10.17 19.84 11.75
C LEU A 42 -10.88 20.28 13.04
N ALA A 43 -11.85 19.50 13.52
CA ALA A 43 -12.58 19.77 14.76
C ALA A 43 -11.65 19.80 15.98
N ASN A 44 -10.68 18.89 16.02
CA ASN A 44 -9.67 18.82 17.08
C ASN A 44 -8.58 19.90 16.96
N LYS A 45 -8.60 20.72 15.90
CA LYS A 45 -7.57 21.72 15.58
C LYS A 45 -6.16 21.12 15.45
N GLU A 46 -6.09 19.83 15.12
CA GLU A 46 -4.83 19.12 14.83
C GLU A 46 -4.34 19.45 13.41
N VAL A 47 -5.27 19.81 12.52
CA VAL A 47 -5.02 20.34 11.20
C VAL A 47 -5.61 21.74 11.13
N VAL A 48 -4.77 22.74 10.87
CA VAL A 48 -5.19 24.15 10.72
C VAL A 48 -4.98 24.57 9.27
N LEU A 49 -6.06 24.97 8.60
CA LEU A 49 -6.02 25.50 7.23
C LEU A 49 -5.32 26.87 7.23
N LEU A 50 -4.28 27.03 6.40
CA LEU A 50 -3.60 28.32 6.21
C LEU A 50 -4.31 29.15 5.13
N PRO A 51 -4.12 30.48 5.10
CA PRO A 51 -4.62 31.31 4.02
C PRO A 51 -4.02 30.87 2.68
N GLN A 52 -4.87 30.80 1.66
CA GLN A 52 -4.47 30.45 0.31
C GLN A 52 -3.58 31.57 -0.27
N GLN A 53 -2.35 31.24 -0.67
CA GLN A 53 -1.52 32.20 -1.40
C GLN A 53 -2.16 32.49 -2.76
N VAL A 54 -2.31 33.77 -3.09
CA VAL A 54 -2.78 34.19 -4.42
C VAL A 54 -1.81 33.63 -5.46
N LEU A 55 -2.34 32.93 -6.46
CA LEU A 55 -1.58 32.44 -7.61
C LEU A 55 -0.91 33.64 -8.32
N CYS A 56 0.38 33.86 -8.05
CA CYS A 56 1.17 34.84 -8.77
C CYS A 56 1.63 34.22 -10.09
N LEU A 57 0.87 34.45 -11.16
CA LEU A 57 1.15 33.94 -12.51
C LEU A 57 2.31 34.68 -13.22
N LYS A 58 3.21 35.33 -12.47
CA LYS A 58 4.37 35.98 -13.07
C LYS A 58 5.39 34.91 -13.47
N GLY A 59 5.45 34.62 -14.77
CA GLY A 59 6.52 33.83 -15.36
C GLY A 59 7.89 34.50 -15.20
N PRO A 60 8.98 33.81 -15.60
CA PRO A 60 10.29 34.43 -15.63
C PRO A 60 10.26 35.72 -16.47
N GLN A 61 10.94 36.77 -16.02
CA GLN A 61 11.09 37.98 -16.84
C GLN A 61 11.99 37.62 -18.02
N LEU A 62 11.39 37.56 -19.21
CA LEU A 62 12.12 37.39 -20.44
C LEU A 62 12.82 38.70 -20.80
N PRO A 63 14.01 38.64 -21.42
CA PRO A 63 14.70 39.83 -21.88
C PRO A 63 13.83 40.56 -22.91
N ASP A 64 13.88 41.89 -22.89
CA ASP A 64 13.25 42.72 -23.91
C ASP A 64 13.91 42.47 -25.28
N PHE A 65 13.27 42.94 -26.37
CA PHE A 65 13.84 42.78 -27.71
C PHE A 65 15.22 43.46 -27.80
N GLU A 66 16.28 42.66 -27.84
CA GLU A 66 17.65 43.09 -28.07
C GLU A 66 18.06 42.84 -29.54
N ARG A 67 18.91 43.70 -30.08
CA ARG A 67 19.41 43.60 -31.47
C ARG A 67 20.39 42.44 -31.68
N GLU A 68 20.97 41.93 -30.61
CA GLU A 68 21.98 40.86 -30.60
C GLU A 68 21.33 39.53 -30.18
N CYS A 69 21.81 38.41 -30.75
CA CYS A 69 21.27 37.09 -30.43
C CYS A 69 21.82 36.61 -29.08
N LEU A 70 20.92 36.10 -28.22
CA LEU A 70 21.28 35.44 -26.96
C LEU A 70 22.23 34.26 -27.20
N SER A 71 23.16 34.03 -26.27
CA SER A 71 24.03 32.86 -26.29
C SER A 71 23.25 31.56 -26.08
N SER A 72 23.81 30.42 -26.49
CA SER A 72 23.17 29.10 -26.32
C SER A 72 22.85 28.80 -24.85
N ASP A 73 23.75 29.17 -23.94
CA ASP A 73 23.59 28.92 -22.50
C ASP A 73 22.47 29.77 -21.89
N GLU A 74 22.31 31.02 -22.35
CA GLU A 74 21.20 31.88 -21.94
C GLU A 74 19.86 31.38 -22.47
N GLN A 75 19.81 30.92 -23.71
CA GLN A 75 18.61 30.33 -24.30
C GLN A 75 18.18 29.07 -23.54
N GLU A 76 19.12 28.18 -23.19
CA GLU A 76 18.86 26.98 -22.39
C GLU A 76 18.38 27.36 -20.98
N HIS A 77 19.00 28.35 -20.34
CA HIS A 77 18.57 28.86 -19.04
C HIS A 77 17.14 29.41 -19.06
N TYR A 78 16.76 30.22 -20.05
CA TYR A 78 15.41 30.75 -20.17
C TYR A 78 14.39 29.66 -20.50
N LEU A 79 14.76 28.69 -21.33
CA LEU A 79 13.91 27.55 -21.65
C LEU A 79 13.65 26.70 -20.40
N ASP A 80 14.69 26.40 -19.63
CA ASP A 80 14.57 25.68 -18.35
C ASP A 80 13.72 26.46 -17.34
N ALA A 81 13.93 27.77 -17.22
CA ALA A 81 13.14 28.63 -16.34
C ALA A 81 11.66 28.67 -16.75
N LEU A 82 11.37 28.73 -18.06
CA LEU A 82 10.01 28.70 -18.59
C LEU A 82 9.35 27.34 -18.37
N LEU A 83 10.04 26.24 -18.69
CA LEU A 83 9.55 24.88 -18.49
C LEU A 83 9.32 24.59 -17.01
N ALA A 84 10.22 25.03 -16.13
CA ALA A 84 10.05 24.90 -14.68
C ALA A 84 8.84 25.71 -14.17
N SER A 85 8.64 26.93 -14.68
CA SER A 85 7.47 27.76 -14.35
C SER A 85 6.15 27.12 -14.82
N GLN A 86 6.11 26.60 -16.05
CA GLN A 86 4.95 25.89 -16.59
C GLN A 86 4.67 24.59 -15.82
N LEU A 87 5.70 23.82 -15.48
CA LEU A 87 5.59 22.63 -14.66
C LEU A 87 5.07 22.96 -13.25
N ALA A 88 5.56 24.04 -12.64
CA ALA A 88 5.08 24.49 -11.33
C ALA A 88 3.60 24.92 -11.37
N LEU A 89 3.20 25.61 -12.43
CA LEU A 89 1.79 25.98 -12.66
C LEU A 89 0.93 24.72 -12.84
N ALA A 90 1.35 23.78 -13.69
CA ALA A 90 0.67 22.51 -13.89
C ALA A 90 0.53 21.72 -12.59
N LYS A 91 1.61 21.60 -11.81
CA LYS A 91 1.59 20.98 -10.47
C LYS A 91 0.59 21.66 -9.54
N THR A 92 0.50 22.99 -9.56
CA THR A 92 -0.41 23.76 -8.70
C THR A 92 -1.86 23.49 -9.08
N VAL A 93 -2.20 23.57 -10.36
CA VAL A 93 -3.56 23.28 -10.88
C VAL A 93 -3.96 21.83 -10.60
N CYS A 94 -3.06 20.88 -10.82
CA CYS A 94 -3.31 19.46 -10.52
C CYS A 94 -3.52 19.17 -9.04
N SER A 95 -2.93 19.99 -8.19
CA SER A 95 -3.06 19.87 -6.75
C SER A 95 -4.47 20.19 -6.22
N ASP A 96 -5.29 20.81 -7.07
CA ASP A 96 -6.69 21.15 -6.82
C ASP A 96 -7.67 20.09 -7.32
N SER A 97 -7.15 19.00 -7.92
CA SER A 97 -8.01 17.91 -8.37
C SER A 97 -8.71 17.21 -7.18
N PRO A 98 -9.93 16.69 -7.37
CA PRO A 98 -10.63 15.90 -6.34
C PRO A 98 -9.82 14.70 -5.86
N PHE A 99 -9.07 14.08 -6.76
CA PHE A 99 -8.14 12.99 -6.43
C PHE A 99 -7.03 13.46 -5.49
N ALA A 100 -6.33 14.55 -5.82
CA ALA A 100 -5.28 15.11 -4.97
C ALA A 100 -5.84 15.51 -3.59
N ALA A 101 -7.03 16.12 -3.58
CA ALA A 101 -7.73 16.50 -2.37
C ALA A 101 -8.07 15.30 -1.47
N ALA A 102 -8.63 14.23 -2.04
CA ALA A 102 -8.97 13.01 -1.32
C ALA A 102 -7.73 12.28 -0.80
N LEU A 103 -6.69 12.17 -1.63
CA LEU A 103 -5.43 11.52 -1.26
C LEU A 103 -4.74 12.27 -0.11
N ARG A 104 -4.68 13.60 -0.16
CA ARG A 104 -4.13 14.42 0.92
C ARG A 104 -4.84 14.20 2.25
N LYS A 105 -6.18 14.17 2.24
CA LYS A 105 -6.96 13.87 3.46
C LYS A 105 -6.60 12.50 4.02
N ARG A 106 -6.53 11.48 3.16
CA ARG A 106 -6.15 10.12 3.55
C ARG A 106 -4.74 10.05 4.13
N LEU A 107 -3.77 10.69 3.48
CA LEU A 107 -2.38 10.74 3.95
C LEU A 107 -2.26 11.44 5.30
N LEU A 108 -2.98 12.54 5.53
CA LEU A 108 -2.98 13.24 6.82
C LEU A 108 -3.57 12.40 7.96
N VAL A 109 -4.66 11.68 7.68
CA VAL A 109 -5.26 10.73 8.64
C VAL A 109 -4.28 9.60 8.96
N LEU A 110 -3.67 8.99 7.94
CA LEU A 110 -2.66 7.94 8.14
C LEU A 110 -1.45 8.46 8.92
N GLN A 111 -0.96 9.64 8.60
CA GLN A 111 0.16 10.29 9.32
C GLN A 111 -0.20 10.52 10.79
N ARG A 112 -1.44 10.92 11.11
CA ARG A 112 -1.90 11.10 12.48
C ARG A 112 -1.97 9.79 13.26
N VAL A 113 -2.55 8.74 12.66
CA VAL A 113 -2.67 7.41 13.26
C VAL A 113 -1.29 6.83 13.52
N PHE A 114 -0.41 6.94 12.53
CA PHE A 114 0.99 6.54 12.66
C PHE A 114 1.69 7.28 13.80
N TYR A 115 1.55 8.60 13.90
CA TYR A 115 2.10 9.39 15.01
C TYR A 115 1.56 8.92 16.38
N ALA A 116 0.27 8.59 16.46
CA ALA A 116 -0.35 8.09 17.70
C ALA A 116 0.27 6.76 18.14
N LEU A 117 0.36 5.80 17.20
CA LEU A 117 0.94 4.48 17.42
C LEU A 117 2.43 4.59 17.80
N SER A 118 3.17 5.43 17.08
CA SER A 118 4.57 5.72 17.34
C SER A 118 4.80 6.17 18.79
N ASN A 119 4.02 7.14 19.28
CA ASN A 119 4.14 7.62 20.66
C ASN A 119 3.80 6.55 21.70
N LYS A 120 2.79 5.71 21.46
CA LYS A 120 2.40 4.63 22.39
C LYS A 120 3.53 3.66 22.67
N TYR A 121 4.33 3.32 21.66
CA TYR A 121 5.38 2.29 21.79
C TYR A 121 6.78 2.86 22.06
N HIS A 122 7.03 4.15 21.76
CA HIS A 122 8.38 4.70 21.80
C HIS A 122 8.59 5.90 22.73
N ASP A 123 7.56 6.59 23.23
CA ASP A 123 7.72 7.73 24.14
C ASP A 123 7.25 7.39 25.57
N LYS A 124 8.18 6.86 26.39
CA LYS A 124 7.92 6.51 27.80
C LYS A 124 8.06 7.71 28.76
N GLY A 125 8.31 8.93 28.28
CA GLY A 125 8.58 10.09 29.13
C GLY A 125 7.39 10.60 29.95
N LYS A 126 6.15 10.26 29.59
CA LYS A 126 4.94 10.86 30.22
C LYS A 126 3.78 9.91 30.55
N VAL A 127 3.90 8.61 30.29
CA VAL A 127 2.78 7.66 30.50
C VAL A 127 3.06 6.76 31.71
N LYS A 128 3.08 7.35 32.91
CA LYS A 128 2.89 6.62 34.18
C LYS A 128 1.53 7.01 34.78
N GLN A 129 0.45 6.65 34.09
CA GLN A 129 -0.88 6.49 34.70
C GLN A 129 -1.81 5.88 33.66
N GLN A 130 -1.85 4.54 33.66
CA GLN A 130 -2.98 3.67 33.29
C GLN A 130 -2.41 2.30 32.93
N GLN A 131 -2.01 1.54 33.96
CA GLN A 131 -1.75 0.11 33.87
C GLN A 131 -2.50 -0.59 35.00
N HIS A 132 -3.50 -1.36 34.61
CA HIS A 132 -4.01 -2.61 35.18
C HIS A 132 -4.96 -3.13 34.10
N SER A 133 -4.89 -4.30 33.47
CA SER A 133 -4.10 -5.55 33.53
C SER A 133 -4.75 -6.49 32.48
N PRO A 134 -4.38 -7.77 32.34
CA PRO A 134 -3.14 -8.34 31.79
C PRO A 134 -3.36 -9.12 30.46
N GLU A 135 -2.25 -9.38 29.77
CA GLU A 135 -2.14 -10.26 28.59
C GLU A 135 -2.30 -11.76 28.94
N SER A 136 -2.63 -12.56 27.93
CA SER A 136 -2.10 -13.93 27.80
C SER A 136 -1.89 -14.30 26.33
N THR A 137 -0.78 -14.97 26.09
CA THR A 137 0.02 -15.00 24.86
C THR A 137 -0.04 -16.36 24.13
N LEU A 138 0.45 -16.34 22.88
CA LEU A 138 1.03 -17.44 22.06
C LEU A 138 0.13 -18.43 21.30
N GLY A 139 0.42 -18.59 19.98
CA GLY A 139 0.02 -19.77 19.20
C GLY A 139 0.16 -19.67 17.66
N SER A 140 1.33 -20.07 17.15
CA SER A 140 1.66 -20.60 15.81
C SER A 140 1.35 -19.83 14.50
N ALA A 141 2.43 -19.51 13.80
CA ALA A 141 2.45 -19.29 12.35
C ALA A 141 2.03 -20.55 11.59
N GLU A 142 1.00 -20.45 10.75
CA GLU A 142 0.66 -21.47 9.74
C GLU A 142 0.79 -20.89 8.34
N LEU A 143 1.60 -21.59 7.54
CA LEU A 143 1.92 -21.34 6.15
C LEU A 143 0.67 -21.41 5.27
N GLN A 144 0.40 -20.36 4.50
CA GLN A 144 -0.62 -20.38 3.45
C GLN A 144 -0.07 -21.08 2.21
N ALA A 145 -0.64 -22.25 1.91
CA ALA A 145 -0.43 -22.98 0.68
C ALA A 145 -1.11 -22.26 -0.49
N VAL A 146 -0.30 -21.77 -1.44
CA VAL A 146 -0.76 -21.29 -2.75
C VAL A 146 -0.87 -22.51 -3.67
N SER A 147 -2.02 -22.62 -4.34
CA SER A 147 -2.31 -23.66 -5.33
C SER A 147 -1.36 -23.54 -6.53
N GLU A 148 -0.37 -24.41 -6.60
CA GLU A 148 0.62 -24.45 -7.67
C GLU A 148 0.15 -25.29 -8.86
N ARG A 149 0.39 -24.75 -10.06
CA ARG A 149 0.25 -25.45 -11.34
C ARG A 149 1.19 -26.66 -11.39
N PRO A 150 0.90 -27.68 -12.22
CA PRO A 150 1.74 -28.88 -12.31
C PRO A 150 3.16 -28.51 -12.71
N ARG A 151 4.11 -28.73 -11.80
CA ARG A 151 5.52 -28.39 -11.96
C ARG A 151 6.25 -29.49 -12.71
N SER A 152 7.21 -29.11 -13.56
CA SER A 152 8.11 -30.05 -14.21
C SER A 152 9.01 -30.72 -13.17
N SER A 153 9.37 -32.00 -13.36
CA SER A 153 10.27 -32.74 -12.45
C SER A 153 11.64 -32.07 -12.28
N THR A 154 12.09 -31.31 -13.29
CA THR A 154 13.35 -30.55 -13.27
C THR A 154 13.25 -29.32 -12.36
N ASP A 155 12.08 -28.65 -12.35
CA ASP A 155 11.85 -27.48 -11.51
C ASP A 155 11.82 -27.86 -10.03
N ALA A 156 11.25 -29.02 -9.71
CA ALA A 156 11.21 -29.55 -8.34
C ALA A 156 12.63 -29.86 -7.80
N LEU A 157 13.54 -30.36 -8.64
CA LEU A 157 14.93 -30.62 -8.24
C LEU A 157 15.71 -29.34 -8.01
N ILE A 158 15.55 -28.34 -8.87
CA ILE A 158 16.17 -27.02 -8.71
C ILE A 158 15.63 -26.34 -7.45
N GLU A 159 14.32 -26.37 -7.24
CA GLU A 159 13.67 -25.80 -6.06
C GLU A 159 14.16 -26.47 -4.76
N MET A 160 14.26 -27.80 -4.73
CA MET A 160 14.81 -28.53 -3.60
C MET A 160 16.27 -28.12 -3.35
N GLY A 161 17.12 -28.07 -4.39
CA GLY A 161 18.51 -27.66 -4.27
C GLY A 161 18.68 -26.23 -3.73
N VAL A 162 17.89 -25.29 -4.25
CA VAL A 162 17.92 -23.89 -3.83
C VAL A 162 17.39 -23.73 -2.40
N ARG A 163 16.25 -24.34 -2.06
CA ARG A 163 15.66 -24.25 -0.71
C ARG A 163 16.56 -24.88 0.35
N THR A 164 17.13 -26.04 0.07
CA THR A 164 18.08 -26.71 0.97
C THR A 164 19.38 -25.92 1.11
N GLY A 165 19.90 -25.35 0.02
CA GLY A 165 21.07 -24.47 0.03
C GLY A 165 20.87 -23.20 0.85
N LEU A 166 19.73 -22.51 0.68
CA LEU A 166 19.37 -21.34 1.48
C LEU A 166 19.18 -21.70 2.96
N SER A 167 18.52 -22.83 3.25
CA SER A 167 18.32 -23.29 4.63
C SER A 167 19.65 -23.60 5.33
N LEU A 168 20.59 -24.24 4.61
CA LEU A 168 21.93 -24.51 5.11
C LEU A 168 22.71 -23.21 5.33
N LEU A 169 22.65 -22.27 4.37
CA LEU A 169 23.28 -20.96 4.49
C LEU A 169 22.77 -20.22 5.73
N PHE A 170 21.46 -20.15 5.93
CA PHE A 170 20.85 -19.51 7.10
C PHE A 170 21.25 -20.17 8.42
N ALA A 171 21.38 -21.50 8.44
CA ALA A 171 21.85 -22.23 9.61
C ALA A 171 23.32 -21.91 9.92
N LEU A 172 24.19 -21.88 8.91
CA LEU A 172 25.61 -21.53 9.06
C LEU A 172 25.79 -20.09 9.55
N LEU A 173 24.99 -19.15 9.01
CA LEU A 173 25.02 -17.76 9.46
C LEU A 173 24.62 -17.65 10.94
N ARG A 174 23.51 -18.30 11.34
CA ARG A 174 23.10 -18.34 12.75
C ARG A 174 24.18 -18.95 13.65
N GLN A 175 24.77 -20.05 13.21
CA GLN A 175 25.83 -20.73 13.96
C GLN A 175 27.05 -19.83 14.17
N SER A 176 27.47 -19.07 13.15
CA SER A 176 28.61 -18.17 13.24
C SER A 176 28.37 -16.96 14.16
N TRP A 177 27.13 -16.53 14.39
CA TRP A 177 26.85 -15.53 15.45
C TRP A 177 26.84 -16.13 16.87
N THR A 178 26.61 -17.44 17.00
CA THR A 178 26.59 -18.12 18.32
C THR A 178 27.97 -18.61 18.77
N LEU A 179 28.89 -18.83 17.85
CA LEU A 179 30.26 -19.24 18.16
C LEU A 179 31.12 -18.03 18.52
N PRO A 180 32.04 -18.14 19.50
CA PRO A 180 32.98 -17.07 19.79
C PRO A 180 33.84 -16.80 18.54
N PRO A 181 34.12 -15.51 18.23
CA PRO A 181 34.83 -15.15 17.01
C PRO A 181 36.23 -15.78 16.99
N ALA A 182 36.64 -16.31 15.83
CA ALA A 182 37.93 -17.00 15.65
C ALA A 182 39.16 -16.07 15.78
N GLY A 183 38.94 -14.78 16.00
CA GLY A 183 39.94 -13.73 16.19
C GLY A 183 39.27 -12.36 16.41
N PRO A 184 40.04 -11.30 16.71
CA PRO A 184 39.47 -9.96 16.89
C PRO A 184 38.82 -9.47 15.59
N GLY A 185 37.48 -9.30 15.61
CA GLY A 185 36.72 -8.63 14.55
C GLY A 185 36.30 -9.47 13.34
N MET A 186 36.65 -10.76 13.26
CA MET A 186 36.27 -11.61 12.12
C MET A 186 34.99 -12.40 12.43
N ASN A 187 33.85 -11.91 11.92
CA ASN A 187 32.60 -12.67 11.88
C ASN A 187 32.20 -12.86 10.42
N LEU A 188 32.36 -14.08 9.91
CA LEU A 188 32.06 -14.46 8.53
C LEU A 188 30.66 -14.00 8.09
N CYS A 189 29.69 -13.97 9.00
CA CYS A 189 28.34 -13.50 8.67
C CYS A 189 28.31 -12.02 8.32
N ASN A 190 29.00 -11.21 9.12
CA ASN A 190 29.01 -9.77 8.95
C ASN A 190 29.73 -9.43 7.64
N ASP A 191 30.80 -10.17 7.29
CA ASP A 191 31.49 -10.04 6.01
C ASP A 191 30.56 -10.38 4.83
N VAL A 192 29.83 -11.51 4.90
CA VAL A 192 28.88 -11.92 3.86
C VAL A 192 27.77 -10.89 3.65
N ILE A 193 27.19 -10.35 4.73
CA ILE A 193 26.15 -9.32 4.62
C ILE A 193 26.73 -8.02 4.07
N THR A 194 27.95 -7.65 4.47
CA THR A 194 28.65 -6.46 3.95
C THR A 194 28.86 -6.58 2.44
N THR A 195 29.37 -7.71 1.95
CA THR A 195 29.50 -7.98 0.51
C THR A 195 28.14 -7.90 -0.19
N ALA A 196 27.06 -8.41 0.42
CA ALA A 196 25.72 -8.30 -0.17
C ALA A 196 25.24 -6.84 -0.27
N ILE A 197 25.53 -6.00 0.73
CA ILE A 197 25.22 -4.56 0.70
C ILE A 197 25.99 -3.87 -0.42
N GLU A 198 27.28 -4.16 -0.58
CA GLU A 198 28.12 -3.62 -1.65
C GLU A 198 27.59 -4.00 -3.04
N VAL A 199 27.22 -5.27 -3.24
CA VAL A 199 26.63 -5.74 -4.49
C VAL A 199 25.33 -5.01 -4.77
N VAL A 200 24.40 -4.94 -3.81
CA VAL A 200 23.12 -4.24 -3.96
C VAL A 200 23.31 -2.74 -4.23
N GLY A 201 24.31 -2.12 -3.60
CA GLY A 201 24.68 -0.71 -3.80
C GLY A 201 25.33 -0.43 -5.15
N SER A 202 25.98 -1.43 -5.77
CA SER A 202 26.57 -1.32 -7.10
C SER A 202 25.57 -1.43 -8.26
N LEU A 203 24.37 -1.97 -7.99
CA LEU A 203 23.33 -2.12 -9.00
C LEU A 203 22.75 -0.76 -9.42
N PRO A 204 22.46 -0.54 -10.71
CA PRO A 204 21.65 0.60 -11.14
C PRO A 204 20.34 0.70 -10.34
N PRO A 205 19.85 1.91 -10.02
CA PRO A 205 18.59 2.06 -9.27
C PRO A 205 17.44 1.30 -9.94
N LEU A 206 16.59 0.67 -9.11
CA LEU A 206 15.40 -0.08 -9.54
C LEU A 206 15.70 -1.34 -10.37
N SER A 207 16.91 -1.89 -10.27
CA SER A 207 17.30 -3.11 -11.01
C SER A 207 16.44 -4.33 -10.66
N LEU A 208 15.85 -4.37 -9.46
CA LEU A 208 14.99 -5.46 -8.98
C LEU A 208 13.50 -5.10 -9.00
N ALA A 209 13.10 -3.99 -9.63
CA ALA A 209 11.72 -3.51 -9.59
C ALA A 209 10.78 -4.26 -10.54
N ASN A 210 11.29 -4.74 -11.67
CA ASN A 210 10.47 -5.47 -12.63
C ASN A 210 10.44 -6.97 -12.31
N GLU A 211 9.47 -7.37 -11.47
CA GLU A 211 9.27 -8.76 -11.05
C GLU A 211 9.06 -9.72 -12.23
N SER A 212 8.54 -9.25 -13.38
CA SER A 212 8.35 -10.10 -14.57
C SER A 212 9.66 -10.53 -15.23
N LYS A 213 10.75 -9.79 -14.99
CA LYS A 213 12.10 -10.12 -15.47
C LYS A 213 12.88 -11.02 -14.51
N ILE A 214 12.36 -11.23 -13.30
CA ILE A 214 12.97 -12.09 -12.30
C ILE A 214 12.32 -13.47 -12.40
N PRO A 215 13.08 -14.56 -12.54
CA PRO A 215 12.51 -15.90 -12.53
C PRO A 215 11.70 -16.13 -11.24
N PRO A 216 10.57 -16.88 -11.28
CA PRO A 216 9.76 -17.16 -10.09
C PRO A 216 10.59 -17.68 -8.89
N MET A 217 11.56 -18.57 -9.16
CA MET A 217 12.49 -19.07 -8.15
C MET A 217 13.36 -17.95 -7.53
N GLY A 218 13.76 -16.94 -8.32
CA GLY A 218 14.49 -15.78 -7.83
C GLY A 218 13.64 -14.91 -6.91
N LEU A 219 12.33 -14.76 -7.20
CA LEU A 219 11.39 -14.06 -6.33
C LEU A 219 11.20 -14.80 -4.99
N ASP A 220 11.10 -16.13 -5.03
CA ASP A 220 11.02 -16.97 -3.84
C ASP A 220 12.30 -16.88 -2.98
N CYS A 221 13.47 -16.86 -3.61
CA CYS A 221 14.75 -16.65 -2.92
C CYS A 221 14.79 -15.29 -2.23
N LEU A 222 14.43 -14.22 -2.95
CA LEU A 222 14.40 -12.87 -2.38
C LEU A 222 13.41 -12.78 -1.21
N ALA A 223 12.26 -13.44 -1.29
CA ALA A 223 11.29 -13.51 -0.20
C ALA A 223 11.85 -14.25 1.03
N GLN A 224 12.53 -15.38 0.83
CA GLN A 224 13.18 -16.14 1.91
C GLN A 224 14.31 -15.35 2.57
N VAL A 225 15.17 -14.70 1.78
CA VAL A 225 16.25 -13.83 2.27
C VAL A 225 15.68 -12.65 3.06
N THR A 226 14.63 -11.98 2.54
CA THR A 226 13.96 -10.88 3.24
C THR A 226 13.40 -11.35 4.59
N THR A 227 12.75 -12.53 4.63
CA THR A 227 12.19 -13.11 5.85
C THR A 227 13.28 -13.45 6.87
N PHE A 228 14.38 -14.04 6.41
CA PHE A 228 15.53 -14.33 7.25
C PHE A 228 16.13 -13.06 7.86
N LEU A 229 16.39 -12.04 7.04
CA LEU A 229 16.96 -10.77 7.51
C LEU A 229 16.02 -10.07 8.50
N LYS A 230 14.71 -10.05 8.27
CA LYS A 230 13.72 -9.52 9.25
C LYS A 230 13.79 -10.26 10.58
N GLY A 231 14.02 -11.58 10.55
CA GLY A 231 14.26 -12.35 11.77
C GLY A 231 15.57 -11.97 12.47
N VAL A 232 16.63 -11.68 11.71
CA VAL A 232 17.94 -11.29 12.23
C VAL A 232 17.87 -9.94 12.97
N THR A 233 17.13 -8.96 12.47
CA THR A 233 17.04 -7.63 13.09
C THR A 233 16.40 -7.62 14.48
N MET A 234 15.66 -8.68 14.85
CA MET A 234 15.06 -8.84 16.17
C MET A 234 16.12 -9.16 17.23
N ARG A 235 15.89 -8.71 18.48
CA ARG A 235 16.82 -8.93 19.60
C ARG A 235 17.07 -10.39 19.96
N HIS A 236 16.04 -11.22 19.85
CA HIS A 236 16.08 -12.63 20.21
C HIS A 236 16.61 -13.51 19.07
N SER A 237 17.21 -12.91 18.03
CA SER A 237 17.68 -13.64 16.84
C SER A 237 18.97 -14.41 17.04
N GLY A 238 19.73 -14.11 18.11
CA GLY A 238 21.07 -14.63 18.34
C GLY A 238 22.17 -13.94 17.52
N ALA A 239 21.83 -12.95 16.67
CA ALA A 239 22.81 -12.16 15.94
C ALA A 239 23.46 -11.08 16.81
N ASP A 240 24.72 -10.76 16.54
CA ASP A 240 25.44 -9.67 17.21
C ASP A 240 24.92 -8.28 16.79
N VAL A 241 25.33 -7.23 17.50
CA VAL A 241 24.85 -5.86 17.24
C VAL A 241 25.17 -5.39 15.81
N VAL A 242 26.32 -5.79 15.28
CA VAL A 242 26.78 -5.44 13.93
C VAL A 242 25.96 -6.17 12.86
N GLY A 243 25.72 -7.47 13.01
CA GLY A 243 24.91 -8.27 12.09
C GLY A 243 23.47 -7.78 12.03
N ARG A 244 22.88 -7.37 13.17
CA ARG A 244 21.54 -6.76 13.19
C ARG A 244 21.48 -5.44 12.44
N ARG A 245 22.51 -4.60 12.58
CA ARG A 245 22.66 -3.32 11.88
C ARG A 245 22.77 -3.53 10.36
N LEU A 246 23.69 -4.39 9.94
CA LEU A 246 23.92 -4.72 8.53
C LEU A 246 22.66 -5.34 7.89
N ALA A 247 21.94 -6.19 8.63
CA ALA A 247 20.67 -6.74 8.15
C ALA A 247 19.61 -5.65 7.91
N CYS A 248 19.53 -4.62 8.76
CA CYS A 248 18.63 -3.47 8.54
C CYS A 248 19.01 -2.68 7.29
N GLU A 249 20.31 -2.43 7.08
CA GLU A 249 20.83 -1.70 5.92
C GLU A 249 20.60 -2.46 4.62
N LEU A 250 20.89 -3.76 4.60
CA LEU A 250 20.65 -4.62 3.43
C LEU A 250 19.16 -4.69 3.08
N LEU A 251 18.28 -4.82 4.08
CA LEU A 251 16.83 -4.80 3.85
C LEU A 251 16.36 -3.48 3.24
N LEU A 252 16.89 -2.33 3.70
CA LEU A 252 16.54 -1.03 3.12
C LEU A 252 17.02 -0.92 1.67
N GLY A 253 18.26 -1.35 1.39
CA GLY A 253 18.82 -1.37 0.04
C GLY A 253 18.02 -2.25 -0.91
N LEU A 254 17.61 -3.45 -0.47
CA LEU A 254 16.74 -4.34 -1.23
C LEU A 254 15.36 -3.72 -1.48
N ALA A 255 14.76 -3.08 -0.46
CA ALA A 255 13.49 -2.39 -0.62
C ALA A 255 13.57 -1.26 -1.65
N ALA A 256 14.64 -0.45 -1.62
CA ALA A 256 14.89 0.60 -2.59
C ALA A 256 15.08 0.04 -4.01
N GLN A 257 15.85 -1.04 -4.19
CA GLN A 257 16.07 -1.66 -5.50
C GLN A 257 14.83 -2.33 -6.09
N ARG A 258 13.90 -2.80 -5.25
CA ARG A 258 12.63 -3.37 -5.71
C ARG A 258 11.56 -2.32 -6.00
N GLY A 259 11.75 -1.07 -5.58
CA GLY A 259 10.99 0.10 -6.05
C GLY A 259 9.49 0.16 -5.72
N SER A 260 8.91 -0.89 -5.14
CA SER A 260 7.51 -0.91 -4.75
C SER A 260 7.33 -0.38 -3.33
N LEU A 261 6.28 0.42 -3.13
CA LEU A 261 5.88 0.96 -1.84
C LEU A 261 5.79 -0.11 -0.75
N ARG A 262 5.32 -1.32 -1.09
CA ARG A 262 5.16 -2.42 -0.14
C ARG A 262 6.46 -2.73 0.62
N TYR A 263 7.60 -2.72 -0.06
CA TYR A 263 8.87 -3.09 0.56
C TYR A 263 9.42 -2.00 1.47
N LEU A 264 9.21 -0.72 1.11
CA LEU A 264 9.57 0.40 1.98
C LEU A 264 8.73 0.39 3.26
N LEU A 265 7.43 0.12 3.14
CA LEU A 265 6.53 0.01 4.29
C LEU A 265 6.86 -1.20 5.17
N GLU A 266 7.16 -2.36 4.56
CA GLU A 266 7.64 -3.55 5.28
C GLU A 266 8.95 -3.28 6.03
N TRP A 267 9.84 -2.43 5.48
CA TRP A 267 11.05 -2.01 6.19
C TRP A 267 10.75 -1.08 7.35
N VAL A 268 9.86 -0.09 7.18
CA VAL A 268 9.40 0.82 8.25
C VAL A 268 8.80 0.02 9.40
N GLU A 269 7.92 -0.93 9.11
CA GLU A 269 7.33 -1.83 10.11
C GLU A 269 8.41 -2.61 10.87
N MET A 270 9.34 -3.23 10.15
CA MET A 270 10.46 -3.97 10.75
C MET A 270 11.33 -3.07 11.65
N ALA A 271 11.69 -1.87 11.19
CA ALA A 271 12.54 -0.94 11.93
C ALA A 271 11.87 -0.45 13.22
N LEU A 272 10.55 -0.23 13.19
CA LEU A 272 9.77 0.09 14.38
C LEU A 272 9.68 -1.09 15.37
N ALA A 273 9.43 -2.30 14.87
CA ALA A 273 9.41 -3.50 15.72
C ALA A 273 10.77 -3.76 16.38
N ALA A 274 11.86 -3.66 15.62
CA ALA A 274 13.22 -3.83 16.13
C ALA A 274 13.59 -2.76 17.17
N SER A 275 13.19 -1.50 16.96
CA SER A 275 13.45 -0.41 17.91
C SER A 275 12.54 -0.46 19.15
N ALA A 276 11.31 -0.96 19.07
CA ALA A 276 10.43 -1.12 20.22
C ALA A 276 10.96 -2.18 21.20
N GLY A 277 11.58 -3.23 20.65
CA GLY A 277 12.34 -4.21 21.43
C GLY A 277 13.40 -3.53 22.30
N VAL A 278 14.00 -2.42 21.84
CA VAL A 278 15.06 -1.66 22.53
C VAL A 278 14.60 -0.95 23.79
N SER A 279 13.45 -0.30 23.71
CA SER A 279 12.86 0.52 24.77
C SER A 279 12.32 -0.26 25.98
N SER A 280 12.35 -1.60 25.95
CA SER A 280 11.86 -2.49 27.01
C SER A 280 12.88 -2.81 28.12
N LEU A 281 14.14 -2.37 27.98
CA LEU A 281 15.20 -2.62 28.97
C LEU A 281 15.05 -1.76 30.23
N GLU A 282 15.39 -2.35 31.39
CA GLU A 282 15.61 -1.61 32.63
C GLU A 282 16.91 -0.76 32.57
N PRO A 283 16.98 0.38 33.28
CA PRO A 283 18.10 1.33 33.16
C PRO A 283 19.44 0.86 33.76
N SER A 284 19.56 -0.39 34.22
CA SER A 284 20.61 -0.81 35.15
C SER A 284 21.91 -1.32 34.49
N GLN A 285 22.08 -1.23 33.16
CA GLN A 285 23.34 -1.57 32.50
C GLN A 285 23.79 -0.47 31.53
N THR A 286 24.52 0.50 32.08
CA THR A 286 25.33 1.46 31.34
C THR A 286 26.55 0.77 30.73
N VAL A 287 26.37 0.12 29.58
CA VAL A 287 27.45 -0.10 28.60
C VAL A 287 26.85 0.21 27.24
N GLN A 288 27.43 1.20 26.55
CA GLN A 288 27.15 1.66 25.17
C GLN A 288 26.12 0.82 24.39
N ASN A 289 24.83 1.07 24.59
CA ASN A 289 23.75 0.37 23.89
C ASN A 289 23.66 0.89 22.44
N GLN A 290 24.52 0.41 21.54
CA GLN A 290 24.42 0.62 20.09
C GLN A 290 23.27 -0.20 19.45
N GLU A 291 22.35 -0.73 20.26
CA GLU A 291 21.22 -1.53 19.77
C GLU A 291 20.12 -0.66 19.20
N GLY A 292 19.50 -1.10 18.10
CA GLY A 292 18.45 -0.34 17.43
C GLY A 292 18.96 0.85 16.61
N LEU A 293 20.25 0.85 16.28
CA LEU A 293 20.88 1.86 15.43
C LEU A 293 21.18 1.29 14.03
N MET A 294 21.24 2.18 13.03
CA MET A 294 21.69 1.90 11.67
C MET A 294 22.72 2.93 11.20
N GLY A 295 23.48 2.62 10.15
CA GLY A 295 24.42 3.56 9.53
C GLY A 295 23.71 4.79 8.97
N TYR A 296 24.08 5.97 9.47
CA TYR A 296 23.47 7.24 9.04
C TYR A 296 23.68 7.50 7.56
N ASP A 297 24.92 7.31 7.08
CA ASP A 297 25.28 7.61 5.69
C ASP A 297 24.58 6.66 4.71
N CYS A 298 24.43 5.38 5.06
CA CYS A 298 23.67 4.40 4.27
C CYS A 298 22.21 4.83 4.11
N PHE A 299 21.55 5.18 5.23
CA PHE A 299 20.17 5.64 5.23
C PHE A 299 19.99 6.94 4.42
N MET A 300 20.84 7.94 4.68
CA MET A 300 20.75 9.24 4.02
C MET A 300 21.03 9.16 2.53
N ASN A 301 21.89 8.24 2.06
CA ASN A 301 22.12 8.04 0.64
C ASN A 301 20.82 7.63 -0.08
N ILE A 302 20.07 6.66 0.47
CA ILE A 302 18.80 6.20 -0.09
C ILE A 302 17.75 7.32 0.00
N LEU A 303 17.63 7.98 1.16
CA LEU A 303 16.68 9.08 1.36
C LEU A 303 16.95 10.25 0.40
N MET A 304 18.21 10.60 0.16
CA MET A 304 18.59 11.66 -0.76
C MET A 304 18.35 11.28 -2.22
N GLN A 305 18.55 10.01 -2.60
CA GLN A 305 18.15 9.52 -3.92
C GLN A 305 16.64 9.67 -4.13
N MET A 306 15.83 9.30 -3.14
CA MET A 306 14.37 9.51 -3.18
C MET A 306 14.03 11.00 -3.32
N ARG A 307 14.64 11.87 -2.51
CA ARG A 307 14.42 13.34 -2.55
C ARG A 307 14.82 14.00 -3.87
N ARG A 308 15.87 13.54 -4.54
CA ARG A 308 16.31 14.06 -5.86
C ARG A 308 15.27 13.82 -6.95
N SER A 309 14.48 12.75 -6.86
CA SER A 309 13.49 12.40 -7.88
C SER A 309 12.30 13.37 -7.98
N LEU A 310 12.07 14.24 -6.98
CA LEU A 310 10.87 15.09 -6.91
C LEU A 310 10.93 16.39 -7.73
N GLY A 311 12.05 16.69 -8.40
CA GLY A 311 12.16 17.80 -9.36
C GLY A 311 11.61 19.15 -8.83
N SER A 312 12.48 19.90 -8.14
CA SER A 312 12.35 21.31 -7.73
C SER A 312 12.02 21.59 -6.25
N SER A 313 12.93 22.37 -5.63
CA SER A 313 12.77 23.42 -4.61
C SER A 313 11.64 23.33 -3.58
N ALA A 314 11.34 22.14 -3.03
CA ALA A 314 10.67 22.08 -1.75
C ALA A 314 11.60 22.69 -0.68
N ASP A 315 11.08 23.65 0.09
CA ASP A 315 11.77 24.36 1.16
C ASP A 315 12.52 23.35 2.06
N ARG A 316 13.85 23.29 1.94
CA ARG A 316 14.70 22.32 2.65
C ARG A 316 14.62 22.47 4.17
N SER A 317 14.08 23.59 4.65
CA SER A 317 13.89 23.91 6.05
C SER A 317 12.88 23.01 6.78
N GLN A 318 12.02 22.28 6.05
CA GLN A 318 11.01 21.38 6.64
C GLN A 318 11.45 19.91 6.71
N TRP A 319 12.66 19.58 6.25
CA TRP A 319 13.10 18.19 6.18
C TRP A 319 13.50 17.71 7.57
N ARG A 320 12.75 16.76 8.12
CA ARG A 320 13.22 16.00 9.28
C ARG A 320 14.38 15.11 8.81
N GLU A 321 15.48 15.18 9.55
CA GLU A 321 16.62 14.28 9.40
C GLU A 321 16.83 13.56 10.72
N PRO A 322 17.22 12.28 10.69
CA PRO A 322 17.49 11.55 11.92
C PRO A 322 18.74 12.11 12.60
N SER A 323 18.83 11.98 13.92
CA SER A 323 20.00 12.46 14.66
C SER A 323 21.22 11.57 14.37
N ARG A 324 22.36 12.20 14.06
CA ARG A 324 23.63 11.50 13.83
C ARG A 324 24.40 11.41 15.14
N THR A 325 24.68 10.18 15.60
CA THR A 325 25.53 9.93 16.76
C THR A 325 27.01 10.16 16.40
N PRO A 326 27.91 10.35 17.39
CA PRO A 326 29.35 10.50 17.14
C PRO A 326 29.96 9.32 16.36
N ASP A 327 29.38 8.13 16.49
CA ASP A 327 29.80 6.90 15.80
C ASP A 327 29.29 6.81 14.34
N GLY A 328 28.62 7.86 13.83
CA GLY A 328 28.06 7.87 12.48
C GLY A 328 26.79 7.03 12.32
N LEU A 329 26.07 6.77 13.41
CA LEU A 329 24.85 5.98 13.41
C LEU A 329 23.61 6.86 13.64
N CYS A 330 22.43 6.33 13.33
CA CYS A 330 21.15 6.93 13.68
C CYS A 330 20.15 5.89 14.20
N SER A 331 19.15 6.35 14.92
CA SER A 331 18.10 5.48 15.47
C SER A 331 17.23 4.90 14.36
N LEU A 332 16.98 3.58 14.39
CA LEU A 332 16.04 2.92 13.48
C LEU A 332 14.64 3.53 13.57
N TYR A 333 14.24 3.98 14.76
CA TYR A 333 12.97 4.68 14.97
C TYR A 333 12.92 6.00 14.20
N GLU A 334 13.93 6.85 14.35
CA GLU A 334 13.99 8.14 13.64
C GLU A 334 14.09 7.95 12.13
N ALA A 335 14.87 6.96 11.68
CA ALA A 335 14.98 6.59 10.28
C ALA A 335 13.65 6.12 9.70
N ALA A 336 12.90 5.26 10.42
CA ALA A 336 11.57 4.79 10.02
C ALA A 336 10.58 5.95 9.88
N LEU A 337 10.57 6.89 10.84
CA LEU A 337 9.73 8.10 10.77
C LEU A 337 10.09 8.96 9.56
N CYS A 338 11.38 9.25 9.35
CA CYS A 338 11.84 10.08 8.24
C CYS A 338 11.50 9.47 6.88
N LEU A 339 11.66 8.15 6.74
CA LEU A 339 11.31 7.44 5.51
C LEU A 339 9.80 7.44 5.26
N PHE A 340 8.99 7.21 6.29
CA PHE A 340 7.53 7.25 6.19
C PHE A 340 7.02 8.66 5.81
N GLU A 341 7.58 9.71 6.42
CA GLU A 341 7.28 11.10 6.07
C GLU A 341 7.64 11.41 4.61
N GLU A 342 8.80 10.95 4.13
CA GLU A 342 9.21 11.15 2.72
C GLU A 342 8.29 10.39 1.75
N VAL A 343 7.91 9.14 2.07
CA VAL A 343 6.93 8.37 1.29
C VAL A 343 5.58 9.10 1.20
N CYS A 344 5.09 9.65 2.31
CA CYS A 344 3.87 10.45 2.31
C CYS A 344 4.01 11.72 1.46
N ARG A 345 5.18 12.35 1.47
CA ARG A 345 5.46 13.52 0.65
C ARG A 345 5.50 13.17 -0.83
N MET A 346 6.19 12.10 -1.21
CA MET A 346 6.23 11.58 -2.57
C MET A 346 4.83 11.26 -3.10
N ALA A 347 3.99 10.61 -2.29
CA ALA A 347 2.60 10.36 -2.64
C ALA A 347 1.79 11.66 -2.83
N SER A 348 2.04 12.66 -1.98
CA SER A 348 1.42 13.99 -2.08
C SER A 348 1.87 14.79 -3.31
N ASP A 349 3.07 14.53 -3.81
CA ASP A 349 3.61 15.19 -5.00
C ASP A 349 3.21 14.45 -6.28
N TYR A 350 3.15 13.12 -6.25
CA TYR A 350 2.51 12.32 -7.31
C TYR A 350 1.06 12.70 -7.54
N SER A 351 0.33 13.06 -6.48
CA SER A 351 -1.04 13.56 -6.60
C SER A 351 -1.15 14.83 -7.46
N ARG A 352 -0.05 15.58 -7.63
CA ARG A 352 0.01 16.85 -8.36
C ARG A 352 0.50 16.68 -9.80
N THR A 353 0.77 15.47 -10.28
CA THR A 353 1.31 15.28 -11.64
C THR A 353 0.26 14.90 -12.68
N CYS A 354 -1.03 14.84 -12.33
CA CYS A 354 -2.17 14.54 -13.23
C CYS A 354 -1.87 13.50 -14.35
N ALA A 355 -1.21 12.39 -14.03
CA ALA A 355 -0.95 11.36 -15.03
C ALA A 355 -1.86 10.17 -14.77
N SER A 356 -3.03 10.16 -15.41
CA SER A 356 -3.55 8.92 -15.97
C SER A 356 -2.82 8.73 -17.32
N PRO A 357 -2.24 7.56 -17.61
CA PRO A 357 -1.51 7.34 -18.87
C PRO A 357 -2.34 7.58 -20.15
N ASP A 358 -3.67 7.68 -20.07
CA ASP A 358 -4.58 7.57 -21.22
C ASP A 358 -5.30 8.87 -21.64
N SER A 359 -5.11 10.01 -20.96
CA SER A 359 -5.90 11.23 -21.23
C SER A 359 -5.33 12.14 -22.34
N ILE A 360 -5.05 11.60 -23.53
CA ILE A 360 -4.57 12.39 -24.70
C ILE A 360 -5.63 12.55 -25.80
N GLN A 361 -6.85 12.03 -25.66
CA GLN A 361 -7.87 12.17 -26.71
C GLN A 361 -9.18 12.73 -26.17
N THR A 362 -9.29 14.06 -26.12
CA THR A 362 -10.37 14.88 -26.72
C THR A 362 -10.33 16.30 -26.14
N GLY A 363 -10.34 17.31 -27.01
CA GLY A 363 -10.22 18.73 -26.67
C GLY A 363 -11.47 19.38 -26.06
N GLU A 364 -12.15 18.69 -25.15
CA GLU A 364 -13.20 19.30 -24.32
C GLU A 364 -12.66 19.63 -22.93
N ALA A 365 -13.10 20.75 -22.36
CA ALA A 365 -12.64 21.25 -21.07
C ALA A 365 -12.74 20.14 -20.01
N ALA A 366 -11.61 19.82 -19.38
CA ALA A 366 -11.50 18.78 -18.35
C ALA A 366 -12.31 19.16 -17.11
N MET A 367 -13.59 18.83 -17.11
CA MET A 367 -14.32 18.54 -15.89
C MET A 367 -13.84 17.18 -15.41
N VAL A 368 -12.90 17.17 -14.46
CA VAL A 368 -12.56 15.96 -13.70
C VAL A 368 -13.80 15.59 -12.90
N SER A 369 -14.66 14.79 -13.53
CA SER A 369 -15.85 14.27 -12.92
C SER A 369 -15.42 13.31 -11.81
N GLU A 370 -15.98 13.49 -10.61
CA GLU A 370 -15.83 12.54 -9.50
C GLU A 370 -16.54 11.18 -9.76
N THR A 371 -16.85 10.89 -11.02
CA THR A 371 -17.60 9.71 -11.46
C THR A 371 -16.65 8.59 -11.82
N CYS A 372 -16.96 7.37 -11.39
CA CYS A 372 -16.26 6.18 -11.86
C CYS A 372 -16.57 6.01 -13.36
N GLU A 373 -15.54 6.15 -14.20
CA GLU A 373 -15.66 5.83 -15.62
C GLU A 373 -15.41 4.33 -15.81
N VAL A 374 -16.42 3.64 -16.31
CA VAL A 374 -16.35 2.19 -16.52
C VAL A 374 -16.39 1.93 -18.02
N TYR A 375 -15.41 1.20 -18.50
CA TYR A 375 -15.34 0.76 -19.90
C TYR A 375 -15.66 -0.73 -19.98
N VAL A 376 -16.50 -1.11 -20.94
CA VAL A 376 -16.88 -2.50 -21.19
C VAL A 376 -16.50 -2.91 -22.60
N TRP A 377 -16.06 -4.15 -22.74
CA TRP A 377 -15.79 -4.79 -24.03
C TRP A 377 -15.91 -6.31 -23.91
N GLY A 378 -15.89 -6.99 -25.03
CA GLY A 378 -15.99 -8.44 -25.14
C GLY A 378 -17.38 -8.93 -25.51
N SER A 379 -17.72 -10.15 -25.06
CA SER A 379 -19.00 -10.78 -25.36
C SER A 379 -20.14 -10.13 -24.59
N ASN A 380 -21.28 -9.92 -25.26
CA ASN A 380 -22.52 -9.42 -24.67
C ASN A 380 -23.73 -10.32 -25.00
N SER A 381 -23.49 -11.59 -25.34
CA SER A 381 -24.53 -12.51 -25.81
C SER A 381 -25.64 -12.80 -24.79
N SER A 382 -25.43 -12.47 -23.51
CA SER A 382 -26.41 -12.61 -22.43
C SER A 382 -26.75 -11.27 -21.76
N HIS A 383 -26.38 -10.14 -22.37
CA HIS A 383 -26.53 -8.78 -21.84
C HIS A 383 -25.64 -8.42 -20.63
N GLN A 384 -24.53 -9.13 -20.42
CA GLN A 384 -23.61 -8.87 -19.32
C GLN A 384 -22.91 -7.49 -19.37
N LEU A 385 -23.01 -6.77 -20.50
CA LEU A 385 -22.43 -5.43 -20.66
C LEU A 385 -23.47 -4.29 -20.52
N VAL A 386 -24.79 -4.58 -20.46
CA VAL A 386 -25.85 -3.57 -20.23
C VAL A 386 -25.88 -2.44 -21.28
N GLU A 387 -25.66 -2.79 -22.55
CA GLU A 387 -25.60 -1.84 -23.67
C GLU A 387 -26.90 -1.81 -24.51
N GLY A 388 -27.97 -2.43 -24.02
CA GLY A 388 -29.25 -2.55 -24.72
C GLY A 388 -29.26 -3.51 -25.92
N THR A 389 -28.10 -3.90 -26.45
CA THR A 389 -27.94 -4.92 -27.50
C THR A 389 -27.36 -6.22 -26.94
N GLN A 390 -27.21 -7.26 -27.78
CA GLN A 390 -26.46 -8.50 -27.49
C GLN A 390 -25.15 -8.60 -28.29
N GLU A 391 -24.79 -7.54 -28.99
CA GLU A 391 -23.62 -7.53 -29.87
C GLU A 391 -22.34 -7.45 -29.05
N LYS A 392 -21.32 -8.20 -29.50
CA LYS A 392 -19.99 -8.11 -28.90
C LYS A 392 -19.38 -6.73 -29.17
N ILE A 393 -18.64 -6.24 -28.19
CA ILE A 393 -17.93 -4.97 -28.27
C ILE A 393 -16.43 -5.29 -28.40
N LEU A 394 -15.79 -4.84 -29.48
CA LEU A 394 -14.40 -5.24 -29.77
C LEU A 394 -13.37 -4.26 -29.19
N GLN A 395 -13.78 -3.06 -28.84
CA GLN A 395 -12.93 -2.00 -28.29
C GLN A 395 -13.57 -1.46 -27.01
N PRO A 396 -12.78 -1.05 -25.99
CA PRO A 396 -13.32 -0.46 -24.78
C PRO A 396 -14.33 0.65 -25.07
N LYS A 397 -15.57 0.48 -24.61
CA LYS A 397 -16.65 1.46 -24.76
C LYS A 397 -17.06 1.96 -23.39
N LEU A 398 -17.16 3.28 -23.21
CA LEU A 398 -17.68 3.88 -21.99
C LEU A 398 -19.12 3.40 -21.74
N ALA A 399 -19.38 2.91 -20.54
CA ALA A 399 -20.66 2.34 -20.13
C ALA A 399 -21.27 3.12 -18.95
N PRO A 400 -22.11 4.14 -19.22
CA PRO A 400 -22.69 5.00 -18.20
C PRO A 400 -23.54 4.26 -17.17
N SER A 401 -24.09 3.11 -17.54
CA SER A 401 -24.87 2.23 -16.65
C SER A 401 -24.12 1.80 -15.38
N PHE A 402 -22.79 1.90 -15.37
CA PHE A 402 -21.93 1.51 -14.26
C PHE A 402 -21.28 2.69 -13.53
N SER A 403 -21.73 3.94 -13.74
CA SER A 403 -21.11 5.16 -13.17
C SER A 403 -20.99 5.18 -11.63
N ASP A 404 -21.89 4.45 -10.96
CA ASP A 404 -21.98 4.40 -9.50
C ASP A 404 -21.24 3.18 -8.90
N ALA A 405 -20.47 2.47 -9.72
CA ALA A 405 -19.74 1.28 -9.29
C ALA A 405 -18.56 1.66 -8.39
N GLN A 406 -18.49 1.06 -7.20
CA GLN A 406 -17.27 1.02 -6.40
C GLN A 406 -16.41 -0.18 -6.79
N THR A 407 -17.04 -1.33 -7.05
CA THR A 407 -16.37 -2.53 -7.56
C THR A 407 -17.25 -3.24 -8.58
N ILE A 408 -16.60 -3.92 -9.53
CA ILE A 408 -17.27 -4.72 -10.57
C ILE A 408 -16.68 -6.12 -10.55
N GLU A 409 -17.54 -7.12 -10.48
CA GLU A 409 -17.16 -8.52 -10.58
C GLU A 409 -17.82 -9.12 -11.83
N ALA A 410 -16.99 -9.51 -12.80
CA ALA A 410 -17.45 -10.28 -13.95
C ALA A 410 -17.64 -11.75 -13.54
N GLY A 411 -18.70 -12.42 -13.97
CA GLY A 411 -18.87 -13.87 -13.89
C GLY A 411 -18.93 -14.50 -15.29
N GLN A 412 -19.25 -15.79 -15.38
CA GLN A 412 -19.54 -16.40 -16.68
C GLN A 412 -20.87 -15.88 -17.21
N TYR A 413 -20.80 -15.02 -18.23
CA TYR A 413 -21.94 -14.34 -18.87
C TYR A 413 -22.79 -13.45 -17.94
N CYS A 414 -22.25 -12.98 -16.82
CA CYS A 414 -22.95 -12.10 -15.89
C CYS A 414 -21.97 -11.06 -15.30
N THR A 415 -22.51 -9.98 -14.76
CA THR A 415 -21.74 -8.91 -14.14
C THR A 415 -22.43 -8.46 -12.87
N PHE A 416 -21.66 -8.25 -11.81
CA PHE A 416 -22.11 -7.72 -10.54
C PHE A 416 -21.44 -6.37 -10.28
N VAL A 417 -22.19 -5.48 -9.65
CA VAL A 417 -21.76 -4.12 -9.33
C VAL A 417 -22.05 -3.90 -7.87
N ILE A 418 -21.02 -3.53 -7.11
CA ILE A 418 -21.17 -3.09 -5.72
C ILE A 418 -21.05 -1.57 -5.71
N SER A 419 -22.07 -0.89 -5.18
CA SER A 419 -22.08 0.56 -5.02
C SER A 419 -21.45 0.96 -3.68
N SER A 420 -21.18 2.26 -3.48
CA SER A 420 -20.52 2.76 -2.26
C SER A 420 -21.28 2.51 -0.96
N ASP A 421 -22.60 2.34 -1.03
CA ASP A 421 -23.48 2.00 0.09
C ASP A 421 -23.47 0.49 0.43
N GLY A 422 -22.66 -0.32 -0.27
CA GLY A 422 -22.63 -1.78 -0.13
C GLY A 422 -23.77 -2.51 -0.83
N SER A 423 -24.63 -1.80 -1.60
CA SER A 423 -25.69 -2.43 -2.38
C SER A 423 -25.12 -3.14 -3.62
N VAL A 424 -25.67 -4.31 -3.94
CA VAL A 424 -25.26 -5.10 -5.10
C VAL A 424 -26.33 -5.05 -6.19
N ARG A 425 -25.91 -4.81 -7.43
CA ARG A 425 -26.71 -4.95 -8.64
C ARG A 425 -26.10 -6.03 -9.53
N ALA A 426 -26.93 -6.73 -10.30
CA ALA A 426 -26.46 -7.73 -11.27
C ALA A 426 -27.20 -7.65 -12.60
N CYS A 427 -26.52 -8.11 -13.65
CA CYS A 427 -27.05 -8.25 -15.00
C CYS A 427 -26.43 -9.47 -15.71
N GLY A 428 -26.98 -9.82 -16.88
CA GLY A 428 -26.47 -10.90 -17.72
C GLY A 428 -27.32 -12.17 -17.64
N LYS A 429 -26.67 -13.34 -17.73
CA LYS A 429 -27.32 -14.66 -17.76
C LYS A 429 -27.95 -15.02 -16.42
N GLY A 430 -29.21 -15.40 -16.41
CA GLY A 430 -29.95 -15.77 -15.20
C GLY A 430 -29.91 -17.26 -14.82
N SER A 431 -29.46 -18.14 -15.71
CA SER A 431 -29.58 -19.60 -15.52
C SER A 431 -29.02 -20.08 -14.18
N TYR A 432 -29.76 -21.00 -13.56
CA TYR A 432 -29.54 -21.53 -12.20
C TYR A 432 -29.70 -20.51 -11.07
N GLY A 433 -30.30 -19.35 -11.34
CA GLY A 433 -30.46 -18.31 -10.32
C GLY A 433 -29.15 -17.59 -9.97
N ARG A 434 -28.13 -17.67 -10.84
CA ARG A 434 -26.79 -17.10 -10.58
C ARG A 434 -26.80 -15.59 -10.28
N LEU A 435 -27.83 -14.87 -10.72
CA LEU A 435 -27.95 -13.42 -10.46
C LEU A 435 -28.51 -13.10 -9.07
N GLY A 436 -29.07 -14.09 -8.35
CA GLY A 436 -29.58 -13.87 -7.00
C GLY A 436 -30.89 -13.07 -6.94
N LEU A 437 -31.66 -13.05 -8.03
CA LEU A 437 -32.89 -12.23 -8.17
C LEU A 437 -34.19 -13.01 -7.92
N GLY A 438 -34.09 -14.29 -7.57
CA GLY A 438 -35.25 -15.17 -7.33
C GLY A 438 -35.76 -15.94 -8.54
N ASP A 439 -35.26 -15.64 -9.73
CA ASP A 439 -35.61 -16.31 -10.98
C ASP A 439 -34.38 -16.79 -11.76
N SER A 440 -34.60 -17.37 -12.94
CA SER A 440 -33.53 -17.81 -13.84
C SER A 440 -33.46 -16.97 -15.12
N ASN A 441 -34.05 -15.78 -15.12
CA ASN A 441 -34.19 -14.94 -16.32
C ASN A 441 -32.94 -14.10 -16.57
N ASN A 442 -32.59 -13.95 -17.85
CA ASN A 442 -31.53 -13.02 -18.24
C ASN A 442 -31.96 -11.57 -17.96
N GLN A 443 -31.00 -10.74 -17.58
CA GLN A 443 -31.25 -9.34 -17.22
C GLN A 443 -30.44 -8.43 -18.13
N SER A 444 -31.14 -7.66 -18.96
CA SER A 444 -30.55 -6.67 -19.85
C SER A 444 -30.22 -5.35 -19.17
N THR A 445 -30.67 -5.18 -17.93
CA THR A 445 -30.41 -4.01 -17.07
C THR A 445 -29.88 -4.44 -15.72
N LEU A 446 -29.18 -3.54 -15.03
CA LEU A 446 -28.73 -3.76 -13.67
C LEU A 446 -29.93 -3.81 -12.71
N LYS A 447 -30.10 -4.95 -12.04
CA LYS A 447 -31.13 -5.13 -11.02
C LYS A 447 -30.52 -5.33 -9.64
N LYS A 448 -31.07 -4.63 -8.65
CA LYS A 448 -30.61 -4.71 -7.26
C LYS A 448 -30.95 -6.06 -6.64
N LEU A 449 -29.98 -6.68 -5.98
CA LEU A 449 -30.16 -7.89 -5.20
C LEU A 449 -30.69 -7.53 -3.81
N THR A 450 -31.50 -8.44 -3.27
CA THR A 450 -31.98 -8.35 -1.88
C THR A 450 -31.23 -9.38 -1.04
N PHE A 451 -30.63 -8.91 0.05
CA PHE A 451 -30.04 -9.74 1.09
C PHE A 451 -30.94 -9.65 2.31
N GLU A 452 -31.40 -10.80 2.82
CA GLU A 452 -32.25 -10.88 4.01
C GLU A 452 -31.52 -11.62 5.14
N PRO A 453 -31.30 -10.99 6.30
CA PRO A 453 -31.53 -9.57 6.60
C PRO A 453 -30.62 -8.63 5.78
N HIS A 454 -30.97 -7.33 5.70
CA HIS A 454 -30.17 -6.36 4.94
C HIS A 454 -28.73 -6.29 5.47
N ARG A 455 -27.76 -6.36 4.55
CA ARG A 455 -26.31 -6.33 4.82
C ARG A 455 -25.58 -5.53 3.76
N ALA A 456 -24.56 -4.78 4.19
CA ALA A 456 -23.63 -4.11 3.29
C ALA A 456 -22.60 -5.12 2.76
N ILE A 457 -22.53 -5.28 1.44
CA ILE A 457 -21.63 -6.21 0.79
C ILE A 457 -20.30 -5.52 0.50
N LYS A 458 -19.20 -6.14 0.93
CA LYS A 458 -17.83 -5.67 0.72
C LYS A 458 -17.20 -6.29 -0.53
N LYS A 459 -17.55 -7.53 -0.84
CA LYS A 459 -17.03 -8.27 -1.99
C LYS A 459 -18.03 -9.27 -2.53
N VAL A 460 -18.04 -9.43 -3.85
CA VAL A 460 -18.76 -10.49 -4.57
C VAL A 460 -17.74 -11.26 -5.39
N SER A 461 -17.90 -12.58 -5.45
CA SER A 461 -17.15 -13.42 -6.38
C SER A 461 -18.07 -14.36 -7.11
N SER A 462 -17.99 -14.35 -8.44
CA SER A 462 -18.82 -15.19 -9.28
C SER A 462 -18.00 -16.20 -10.05
N SER A 463 -18.52 -17.43 -10.12
CA SER A 463 -17.91 -18.49 -10.89
C SER A 463 -17.79 -18.15 -12.39
N LYS A 464 -16.73 -18.69 -13.00
CA LYS A 464 -16.40 -18.58 -14.43
C LYS A 464 -16.80 -19.82 -15.23
N GLY A 465 -17.55 -20.75 -14.61
CA GLY A 465 -18.02 -22.00 -15.21
C GLY A 465 -19.44 -21.92 -15.77
N SER A 466 -19.85 -22.99 -16.48
CA SER A 466 -21.22 -23.14 -17.01
C SER A 466 -22.27 -23.16 -15.90
N ASP A 467 -21.98 -23.84 -14.79
CA ASP A 467 -22.89 -24.05 -13.67
C ASP A 467 -22.64 -22.98 -12.60
N GLY A 468 -23.23 -21.82 -12.89
CA GLY A 468 -22.94 -20.57 -12.21
C GLY A 468 -23.42 -20.53 -10.77
N HIS A 469 -22.50 -20.32 -9.85
CA HIS A 469 -22.76 -19.88 -8.48
C HIS A 469 -22.01 -18.59 -8.17
N THR A 470 -22.43 -17.92 -7.11
CA THR A 470 -21.89 -16.64 -6.66
C THR A 470 -21.86 -16.61 -5.14
N LEU A 471 -20.82 -15.98 -4.60
CA LEU A 471 -20.58 -15.76 -3.18
C LEU A 471 -20.52 -14.26 -2.91
N ALA A 472 -21.04 -13.81 -1.77
CA ALA A 472 -20.86 -12.45 -1.28
C ALA A 472 -20.35 -12.47 0.16
N PHE A 473 -19.49 -11.50 0.46
CA PHE A 473 -18.91 -11.28 1.78
C PHE A 473 -19.35 -9.91 2.31
N THR A 474 -19.93 -9.89 3.51
CA THR A 474 -20.42 -8.66 4.15
C THR A 474 -19.32 -7.97 4.94
N SER A 475 -19.51 -6.70 5.27
CA SER A 475 -18.63 -5.97 6.20
C SER A 475 -18.59 -6.57 7.61
N GLU A 476 -19.65 -7.27 8.01
CA GLU A 476 -19.76 -7.97 9.31
C GLU A 476 -19.12 -9.37 9.27
N GLY A 477 -18.53 -9.75 8.15
CA GLY A 477 -17.83 -11.02 7.97
C GLY A 477 -18.74 -12.22 7.71
N GLU A 478 -20.01 -11.99 7.37
CA GLU A 478 -20.93 -13.03 6.96
C GLU A 478 -20.73 -13.38 5.48
N VAL A 479 -21.05 -14.62 5.12
CA VAL A 479 -20.94 -15.12 3.74
C VAL A 479 -22.30 -15.59 3.24
N PHE A 480 -22.70 -15.06 2.09
CA PHE A 480 -23.89 -15.49 1.36
C PHE A 480 -23.48 -16.28 0.13
N SER A 481 -24.26 -17.29 -0.25
CA SER A 481 -24.11 -18.02 -1.49
C SER A 481 -25.43 -18.16 -2.23
N TRP A 482 -25.37 -18.18 -3.55
CA TRP A 482 -26.51 -18.47 -4.42
C TRP A 482 -26.07 -18.97 -5.80
N GLY A 483 -27.05 -19.34 -6.62
CA GLY A 483 -26.87 -19.99 -7.90
C GLY A 483 -26.98 -21.50 -7.81
N ASP A 484 -26.21 -22.18 -8.65
CA ASP A 484 -26.29 -23.63 -8.80
C ASP A 484 -25.83 -24.41 -7.55
N GLY A 485 -26.63 -25.39 -7.13
CA GLY A 485 -26.43 -26.13 -5.88
C GLY A 485 -25.53 -27.36 -5.99
N ASP A 486 -25.27 -27.86 -7.21
CA ASP A 486 -24.63 -29.15 -7.41
C ASP A 486 -23.28 -29.28 -6.68
N TYR A 487 -22.97 -30.50 -6.23
CA TYR A 487 -21.77 -30.84 -5.44
C TYR A 487 -21.68 -30.11 -4.08
N GLY A 488 -22.75 -29.48 -3.62
CA GLY A 488 -22.77 -28.78 -2.33
C GLY A 488 -21.97 -27.48 -2.30
N LYS A 489 -21.63 -26.91 -3.47
CA LYS A 489 -20.77 -25.73 -3.60
C LYS A 489 -21.32 -24.44 -2.97
N LEU A 490 -22.60 -24.42 -2.60
CA LEU A 490 -23.21 -23.32 -1.86
C LEU A 490 -22.98 -23.42 -0.35
N GLY A 491 -22.52 -24.56 0.19
CA GLY A 491 -22.16 -24.68 1.60
C GLY A 491 -23.35 -24.81 2.56
N HIS A 492 -24.57 -25.11 2.07
CA HIS A 492 -25.76 -25.27 2.92
C HIS A 492 -26.04 -26.71 3.38
N GLY A 493 -25.05 -27.61 3.29
CA GLY A 493 -25.20 -29.01 3.67
C GLY A 493 -26.11 -29.83 2.74
N ASN A 494 -26.40 -29.34 1.54
CA ASN A 494 -27.19 -30.00 0.51
C ASN A 494 -26.79 -29.49 -0.89
N SER A 495 -27.35 -30.11 -1.94
CA SER A 495 -27.09 -29.74 -3.34
C SER A 495 -28.20 -28.89 -3.98
N SER A 496 -29.03 -28.21 -3.18
CA SER A 496 -30.19 -27.46 -3.71
C SER A 496 -29.78 -26.09 -4.23
N THR A 497 -30.12 -25.79 -5.49
CA THR A 497 -29.96 -24.48 -6.12
C THR A 497 -30.69 -23.40 -5.31
N GLN A 498 -30.00 -22.28 -5.06
CA GLN A 498 -30.56 -21.12 -4.36
C GLN A 498 -30.70 -19.97 -5.35
N LYS A 499 -31.92 -19.47 -5.57
CA LYS A 499 -32.16 -18.35 -6.51
C LYS A 499 -32.05 -16.96 -5.85
N TYR A 500 -32.00 -16.94 -4.52
CA TYR A 500 -31.73 -15.75 -3.71
C TYR A 500 -30.44 -15.96 -2.91
N PRO A 501 -29.70 -14.88 -2.58
CA PRO A 501 -28.61 -14.93 -1.63
C PRO A 501 -29.07 -15.57 -0.32
N LYS A 502 -28.42 -16.67 0.06
CA LYS A 502 -28.71 -17.35 1.32
C LYS A 502 -27.47 -17.34 2.21
N LEU A 503 -27.67 -16.96 3.47
CA LEU A 503 -26.61 -16.94 4.46
C LEU A 503 -26.06 -18.37 4.67
N ILE A 504 -24.76 -18.53 4.58
CA ILE A 504 -24.07 -19.78 4.94
C ILE A 504 -23.99 -19.85 6.46
N GLN A 505 -24.71 -20.81 7.05
CA GLN A 505 -24.71 -21.07 8.49
C GLN A 505 -23.64 -22.10 8.87
N GLY A 506 -23.23 -22.13 10.15
CA GLY A 506 -22.35 -23.15 10.70
C GLY A 506 -20.96 -22.63 11.07
N PRO A 507 -19.87 -23.40 10.85
CA PRO A 507 -18.56 -23.16 11.46
C PRO A 507 -17.83 -21.90 10.98
N LEU A 508 -18.39 -21.16 10.02
CA LEU A 508 -17.88 -19.87 9.53
C LEU A 508 -18.56 -18.67 10.22
N GLN A 509 -19.65 -18.89 10.97
CA GLN A 509 -20.37 -17.83 11.67
C GLN A 509 -19.46 -17.18 12.72
N GLY A 510 -19.22 -15.87 12.59
CA GLY A 510 -18.33 -15.11 13.48
C GLY A 510 -16.82 -15.29 13.23
N LYS A 511 -16.42 -16.05 12.20
CA LYS A 511 -15.02 -16.17 11.81
C LYS A 511 -14.66 -15.08 10.79
N VAL A 512 -14.35 -13.90 11.30
CA VAL A 512 -13.85 -12.78 10.50
C VAL A 512 -12.33 -12.73 10.63
N ARG A 513 -11.60 -12.80 9.51
CA ARG A 513 -10.23 -12.26 9.48
C ARG A 513 -10.34 -10.80 9.01
N PRO A 514 -10.01 -9.81 9.85
CA PRO A 514 -9.77 -8.46 9.33
C PRO A 514 -8.62 -8.58 8.33
N LEU A 515 -8.82 -8.02 7.12
CA LEU A 515 -7.78 -7.95 6.08
C LEU A 515 -6.96 -6.68 6.27
#